data_AF-A0A9P5ZNA0-F1
#
_entry.id   AF-A0A9P5ZNA0-F1
#
_cell.length_a   1.000
_cell.length_b   1.000
_cell.length_c   1.000
_cell.angle_alpha   90.00
_cell.angle_beta   90.00
_cell.angle_gamma   90.00
#
_symmetry.space_group_name_H-M   'P 1'
#
loop_
_entity.id
_entity.type
_entity.pdbx_description
1 polymer ?
#
loop_
_entity_poly.entity_id
_entity_poly.type
_entity_poly.pdbx_seq_one_letter_code
_entity_poly.pdbx_strand_id
1 'polypeptide(L)'
;MQKEWEEAHTVTEELVEGPPSRRANATLTACPNGNHLWCIGGELFSDDGRAYFYNDTFRYSPEKDEWRKFVSPTCPGPRSAHAVVASPAGGGKLFLFGGEFSSLHQNTFHHYRDFWCFDITTHSWDRIDTKIRPSARSGHRMAIWKHYIFLFGGFYDPGITTRYLNDLWVFDTQEYKWQQVEFRDTESKPSPRSGFSFLPTPEGILLYGGYCKEYAKGKRPVGVMLDDTWFLNLSLKSAPEAGSSSKSFNPLIAKWERRKRPSTAYAPALRSGCTMTLWTAKMTGVLFGGVTDEDTSEETLESHFWNDLNGYQLTGKGRWMSMTLRRPKAKGGAKKRKPQAPSAQRGEDSDAEGAADSVVMEVDPDDPVLTTPLPRYNAMLAVLRNTLFIYGGIFEKGSREYTLDDFHSLQLDKMDRYVCLKPTDVVIDENDESSSDDDDDDDDDDEEDSDEDDFDDGATLVEEEMVKDKLPAKEEDLAIVEEAVEEGIAIDEETNADLRLRATNFMGVAKDTTRSAEDVISTPLPGETLAMFYARSREYWAQKVYDSNDIRGKELHRLGFSVAQERYDEYKPILKEVEKILAEAGLDEEEMRNSAAAGPAAGGVGQSRNRR
;
A
#
# COMPACT_ATOMS: atom_id res chain seq x y z
N MET A 1 7.84 40.60 -5.97
CA MET A 1 7.17 40.07 -4.76
C MET A 1 5.77 39.52 -5.03
N GLN A 2 4.72 40.33 -5.28
CA GLN A 2 3.37 39.78 -5.54
C GLN A 2 3.32 38.90 -6.80
N LYS A 3 3.91 39.35 -7.90
CA LYS A 3 3.97 38.59 -9.16
C LYS A 3 4.77 37.29 -9.04
N GLU A 4 5.89 37.31 -8.32
CA GLU A 4 6.70 36.12 -8.04
C GLU A 4 5.95 35.13 -7.13
N TRP A 5 5.18 35.65 -6.17
CA TRP A 5 4.31 34.83 -5.32
C TRP A 5 3.19 34.19 -6.14
N GLU A 6 2.53 34.95 -7.01
CA GLU A 6 1.50 34.44 -7.93
C GLU A 6 2.07 33.38 -8.88
N GLU A 7 3.25 33.60 -9.46
CA GLU A 7 3.94 32.63 -10.32
C GLU A 7 4.30 31.34 -9.57
N ALA A 8 4.84 31.44 -8.35
CA ALA A 8 5.16 30.27 -7.52
C ALA A 8 3.92 29.52 -7.01
N HIS A 9 2.76 30.18 -6.92
CA HIS A 9 1.50 29.60 -6.47
C HIS A 9 0.53 29.28 -7.63
N THR A 10 1.01 29.32 -8.87
CA THR A 10 0.20 28.98 -10.04
C THR A 10 0.19 27.48 -10.26
N VAL A 11 -1.00 26.93 -10.49
CA VAL A 11 -1.16 25.54 -10.94
C VAL A 11 -0.70 25.41 -12.39
N THR A 12 0.18 24.46 -12.68
CA THR A 12 0.64 24.19 -14.04
C THR A 12 -0.03 22.94 -14.62
N GLU A 13 -0.42 23.02 -15.89
CA GLU A 13 -0.97 21.91 -16.67
C GLU A 13 -0.03 21.59 -17.82
N GLU A 14 0.42 20.34 -17.90
CA GLU A 14 1.34 19.87 -18.94
C GLU A 14 0.71 18.71 -19.71
N LEU A 15 0.79 18.76 -21.04
CA LEU A 15 0.49 17.62 -21.91
C LEU A 15 1.67 16.65 -21.87
N VAL A 16 1.41 15.41 -21.49
CA VAL A 16 2.46 14.38 -21.37
C VAL A 16 2.31 13.30 -22.45
N GLU A 17 3.44 12.72 -22.84
CA GLU A 17 3.46 11.63 -23.81
C GLU A 17 3.03 10.31 -23.15
N GLY A 18 1.74 10.00 -23.29
CA GLY A 18 1.16 8.72 -22.87
C GLY A 18 0.81 8.63 -21.37
N PRO A 19 0.42 7.43 -20.91
CA PRO A 19 0.10 7.15 -19.52
C PRO A 19 1.26 7.46 -18.56
N PRO A 20 0.97 7.59 -17.25
CA PRO A 20 2.00 7.73 -16.23
C PRO A 20 3.05 6.60 -16.27
N SER A 21 4.17 6.81 -15.58
CA SER A 21 5.17 5.76 -15.37
C SER A 21 4.59 4.54 -14.66
N ARG A 22 5.26 3.39 -14.78
CA ARG A 22 4.95 2.13 -14.06
C ARG A 22 4.58 2.39 -12.62
N ARG A 23 3.41 1.90 -12.23
CA ARG A 23 2.91 2.04 -10.87
C ARG A 23 1.84 1.02 -10.50
N ALA A 24 1.83 0.71 -9.22
CA ALA A 24 0.78 -0.03 -8.53
C ALA A 24 0.27 0.79 -7.33
N ASN A 25 -0.81 0.31 -6.70
CA ASN A 25 -1.37 0.88 -5.48
C ASN A 25 -1.68 2.38 -5.55
N ALA A 26 -1.86 2.92 -6.76
CA ALA A 26 -2.40 4.25 -7.00
C ALA A 26 -3.93 4.21 -7.07
N THR A 27 -4.55 5.37 -7.29
CA THR A 27 -6.01 5.45 -7.49
C THR A 27 -6.33 5.95 -8.89
N LEU A 28 -7.15 5.19 -9.62
CA LEU A 28 -7.77 5.61 -10.88
C LEU A 28 -9.26 5.87 -10.62
N THR A 29 -9.69 7.12 -10.78
CA THR A 29 -11.03 7.58 -10.40
C THR A 29 -11.72 8.25 -11.57
N ALA A 30 -12.95 7.83 -11.88
CA ALA A 30 -13.75 8.52 -12.88
C ALA A 30 -14.15 9.92 -12.38
N CYS A 31 -14.04 10.94 -13.24
CA CYS A 31 -14.47 12.29 -12.89
C CYS A 31 -15.98 12.30 -12.60
N PRO A 32 -16.43 12.87 -11.46
CA PRO A 32 -17.84 12.81 -11.06
C PRO A 32 -18.76 13.60 -12.01
N ASN A 33 -18.24 14.65 -12.64
CA ASN A 33 -19.00 15.56 -13.50
C ASN A 33 -18.49 15.58 -14.95
N GLY A 34 -17.52 14.73 -15.30
CA GLY A 34 -16.76 14.86 -16.54
C GLY A 34 -16.52 13.54 -17.27
N ASN A 35 -15.91 13.65 -18.45
CA ASN A 35 -15.63 12.53 -19.35
C ASN A 35 -14.15 12.14 -19.36
N HIS A 36 -13.53 12.14 -18.19
CA HIS A 36 -12.12 11.84 -18.01
C HIS A 36 -11.89 11.06 -16.71
N LEU A 37 -10.70 10.48 -16.58
CA LEU A 37 -10.23 9.81 -15.37
C LEU A 37 -9.14 10.63 -14.70
N TRP A 38 -9.02 10.48 -13.39
CA TRP A 38 -7.93 11.00 -12.58
C TRP A 38 -7.07 9.83 -12.08
N CYS A 39 -5.75 9.94 -12.21
CA CYS A 39 -4.78 8.98 -11.68
C CYS A 39 -3.87 9.70 -10.68
N ILE A 40 -3.81 9.20 -9.43
CA ILE A 40 -3.11 9.89 -8.33
C ILE A 40 -2.20 8.92 -7.57
N GLY A 41 -0.92 9.27 -7.48
CA GLY A 41 0.08 8.64 -6.63
C GLY A 41 0.47 7.21 -7.06
N GLY A 42 0.70 6.34 -6.08
CA GLY A 42 1.14 4.96 -6.27
C GLY A 42 2.62 4.76 -6.03
N GLU A 43 3.09 3.56 -6.32
CA GLU A 43 4.49 3.18 -6.17
C GLU A 43 4.99 2.32 -7.32
N LEU A 44 6.31 2.27 -7.47
CA LEU A 44 7.05 1.40 -8.37
C LEU A 44 8.03 0.57 -7.56
N PHE A 45 7.90 -0.75 -7.67
CA PHE A 45 8.96 -1.68 -7.30
C PHE A 45 9.82 -1.94 -8.53
N SER A 46 11.02 -1.40 -8.49
CA SER A 46 11.99 -1.45 -9.57
C SER A 46 12.79 -2.75 -9.52
N ASP A 47 13.37 -3.12 -10.66
CA ASP A 47 14.16 -4.35 -10.83
C ASP A 47 15.42 -4.38 -9.96
N ASP A 48 15.88 -3.22 -9.48
CA ASP A 48 16.99 -3.05 -8.54
C ASP A 48 16.59 -3.26 -7.07
N GLY A 49 15.37 -3.73 -6.80
CA GLY A 49 14.85 -3.96 -5.45
C GLY A 49 14.45 -2.68 -4.72
N ARG A 50 14.38 -1.54 -5.41
CA ARG A 50 13.99 -0.25 -4.80
C ARG A 50 12.52 0.08 -5.02
N ALA A 51 11.92 0.69 -4.00
CA ALA A 51 10.58 1.24 -4.04
C ALA A 51 10.61 2.76 -4.26
N TYR A 52 9.90 3.24 -5.27
CA TYR A 52 9.71 4.65 -5.58
C TYR A 52 8.24 5.02 -5.41
N PHE A 53 7.95 6.12 -4.73
CA PHE A 53 6.58 6.58 -4.47
C PHE A 53 6.28 7.84 -5.28
N TYR A 54 5.03 7.99 -5.69
CA TYR A 54 4.59 9.10 -6.51
C TYR A 54 3.54 9.95 -5.78
N ASN A 55 3.50 11.25 -6.10
CA ASN A 55 2.46 12.20 -5.67
C ASN A 55 1.79 12.95 -6.83
N ASP A 56 2.14 12.56 -8.05
CA ASP A 56 1.65 13.18 -9.28
C ASP A 56 0.14 13.00 -9.44
N THR A 57 -0.48 14.00 -10.06
CA THR A 57 -1.91 14.02 -10.38
C THR A 57 -2.06 14.11 -11.89
N PHE A 58 -2.61 13.07 -12.50
CA PHE A 58 -2.84 13.00 -13.94
C PHE A 58 -4.32 12.96 -14.29
N ARG A 59 -4.65 13.48 -15.48
CA ARG A 59 -5.95 13.37 -16.12
C ARG A 59 -5.82 12.61 -17.43
N TYR A 60 -6.65 11.58 -17.63
CA TYR A 60 -6.79 10.89 -18.91
C TYR A 60 -8.10 11.23 -19.58
N SER A 61 -8.06 11.64 -20.86
CA SER A 61 -9.23 12.00 -21.67
C SER A 61 -9.44 10.97 -22.79
N PRO A 62 -10.35 9.98 -22.64
CA PRO A 62 -10.52 8.91 -23.61
C PRO A 62 -10.94 9.35 -25.02
N GLU A 63 -11.60 10.51 -25.15
CA GLU A 63 -12.04 11.02 -26.46
C GLU A 63 -10.86 11.43 -27.36
N LYS A 64 -9.74 11.82 -26.75
CA LYS A 64 -8.52 12.26 -27.44
C LYS A 64 -7.35 11.29 -27.28
N ASP A 65 -7.52 10.28 -26.43
CA ASP A 65 -6.43 9.42 -25.97
C ASP A 65 -5.25 10.26 -25.42
N GLU A 66 -5.57 11.18 -24.51
CA GLU A 66 -4.64 12.22 -24.06
C GLU A 66 -4.46 12.20 -22.54
N TRP A 67 -3.21 12.26 -22.10
CA TRP A 67 -2.83 12.40 -20.69
C TRP A 67 -2.28 13.78 -20.40
N ARG A 68 -2.66 14.34 -19.24
CA ARG A 68 -2.12 15.60 -18.74
C ARG A 68 -1.72 15.50 -17.28
N LYS A 69 -0.61 16.15 -16.94
CA LYS A 69 -0.11 16.27 -15.57
C LYS A 69 -0.49 17.61 -14.99
N PHE A 70 -0.90 17.60 -13.72
CA PHE A 70 -1.22 18.80 -12.94
C PHE A 70 -0.26 18.89 -11.77
N VAL A 71 0.35 20.06 -11.61
CA VAL A 71 1.18 20.39 -10.46
C VAL A 71 0.56 21.55 -9.73
N SER A 72 0.24 21.33 -8.46
CA SER A 72 -0.30 22.31 -7.55
C SER A 72 0.79 22.65 -6.51
N PRO A 73 0.97 23.92 -6.13
CA PRO A 73 1.99 24.34 -5.16
C PRO A 73 1.84 23.65 -3.81
N THR A 74 0.60 23.51 -3.36
CA THR A 74 0.19 22.62 -2.28
C THR A 74 -0.17 21.28 -2.89
N CYS A 75 0.36 20.19 -2.36
CA CYS A 75 -0.01 18.84 -2.78
C CYS A 75 0.32 17.82 -1.67
N PRO A 76 -0.37 16.67 -1.62
CA PRO A 76 0.04 15.57 -0.77
C PRO A 76 1.47 15.10 -1.11
N GLY A 77 2.21 14.65 -0.10
CA GLY A 77 3.51 13.99 -0.31
C GLY A 77 3.37 12.62 -1.03
N PRO A 78 4.48 12.05 -1.54
CA PRO A 78 4.49 10.75 -2.23
C PRO A 78 3.89 9.63 -1.40
N ARG A 79 2.98 8.84 -2.01
CA ARG A 79 2.24 7.80 -1.30
C ARG A 79 1.65 6.74 -2.22
N SER A 80 1.50 5.54 -1.68
CA SER A 80 0.72 4.44 -2.26
C SER A 80 -0.34 3.95 -1.26
N ALA A 81 -1.21 3.05 -1.72
CA ALA A 81 -2.24 2.39 -0.90
C ALA A 81 -3.16 3.37 -0.14
N HIS A 82 -3.28 4.60 -0.64
CA HIS A 82 -4.25 5.61 -0.23
C HIS A 82 -5.62 5.32 -0.86
N ALA A 83 -6.65 6.00 -0.38
CA ALA A 83 -7.98 5.96 -0.98
C ALA A 83 -8.39 7.34 -1.48
N VAL A 84 -9.03 7.38 -2.65
CA VAL A 84 -9.62 8.59 -3.24
C VAL A 84 -11.09 8.36 -3.51
N VAL A 85 -11.93 9.34 -3.18
CA VAL A 85 -13.35 9.37 -3.57
C VAL A 85 -13.69 10.65 -4.31
N ALA A 86 -14.52 10.53 -5.33
CA ALA A 86 -15.03 11.65 -6.10
C ALA A 86 -16.38 12.14 -5.57
N SER A 87 -16.53 13.46 -5.46
CA SER A 87 -17.80 14.13 -5.16
C SER A 87 -18.17 15.07 -6.30
N PRO A 88 -19.43 15.07 -6.78
CA PRO A 88 -19.88 16.02 -7.80
C PRO A 88 -20.05 17.46 -7.27
N ALA A 89 -19.94 17.67 -5.95
CA ALA A 89 -20.17 18.97 -5.32
C ALA A 89 -19.18 20.05 -5.79
N GLY A 90 -19.65 21.29 -5.93
CA GLY A 90 -18.80 22.44 -6.23
C GLY A 90 -18.08 22.37 -7.57
N GLY A 91 -18.65 21.71 -8.58
CA GLY A 91 -18.00 21.51 -9.89
C GLY A 91 -17.16 20.22 -9.97
N GLY A 92 -16.88 19.58 -8.84
CA GLY A 92 -16.18 18.30 -8.75
C GLY A 92 -15.02 18.40 -7.76
N LYS A 93 -14.95 17.43 -6.84
CA LYS A 93 -13.88 17.34 -5.85
C LYS A 93 -13.39 15.90 -5.72
N LEU A 94 -12.11 15.72 -5.48
CA LEU A 94 -11.52 14.44 -5.08
C LEU A 94 -11.03 14.55 -3.65
N PHE A 95 -11.39 13.60 -2.80
CA PHE A 95 -10.92 13.56 -1.41
C PHE A 95 -9.96 12.39 -1.25
N LEU A 96 -8.77 12.64 -0.72
CA LEU A 96 -7.71 11.67 -0.51
C LEU A 96 -7.42 11.55 0.99
N PHE A 97 -7.35 10.32 1.50
CA PHE A 97 -6.92 10.05 2.88
C PHE A 97 -5.79 9.03 2.92
N GLY A 98 -4.85 9.24 3.84
CA GLY A 98 -3.86 8.25 4.27
C GLY A 98 -2.98 7.73 3.14
N GLY A 99 -2.66 6.43 3.22
CA GLY A 99 -1.65 5.77 2.39
C GLY A 99 -0.34 5.59 3.14
N GLU A 100 0.68 5.11 2.44
CA GLU A 100 2.01 4.91 3.02
C GLU A 100 3.12 5.39 2.09
N PHE A 101 4.26 5.65 2.72
CA PHE A 101 5.55 5.91 2.08
C PHE A 101 6.59 5.02 2.73
N SER A 102 7.55 4.54 1.96
CA SER A 102 8.67 3.78 2.50
C SER A 102 10.01 4.29 2.01
N SER A 103 11.08 3.96 2.75
CA SER A 103 12.44 4.14 2.26
C SER A 103 12.69 3.27 1.02
N LEU A 104 13.70 3.62 0.22
CA LEU A 104 14.01 2.93 -1.04
C LEU A 104 14.07 1.41 -0.91
N HIS A 105 14.66 0.90 0.17
CA HIS A 105 14.79 -0.55 0.41
C HIS A 105 13.66 -1.13 1.26
N GLN A 106 12.53 -0.43 1.39
CA GLN A 106 11.35 -0.92 2.12
C GLN A 106 11.64 -1.31 3.57
N ASN A 107 12.55 -0.56 4.19
CA ASN A 107 13.05 -0.85 5.53
C ASN A 107 12.24 -0.11 6.60
N THR A 108 11.73 1.06 6.29
CA THR A 108 10.98 1.93 7.20
C THR A 108 9.72 2.41 6.51
N PHE A 109 8.58 2.33 7.21
CA PHE A 109 7.27 2.71 6.67
C PHE A 109 6.71 3.86 7.47
N HIS A 110 6.17 4.82 6.73
CA HIS A 110 5.37 5.88 7.26
C HIS A 110 3.94 5.70 6.75
N HIS A 111 2.98 5.67 7.67
CA HIS A 111 1.56 5.68 7.32
C HIS A 111 1.01 7.09 7.52
N TYR A 112 0.38 7.63 6.49
CA TYR A 112 -0.23 8.95 6.56
C TYR A 112 -1.58 8.90 7.28
N ARG A 113 -1.92 10.00 7.95
CA ARG A 113 -3.23 10.29 8.56
C ARG A 113 -3.85 11.61 8.08
N ASP A 114 -3.22 12.22 7.09
CA ASP A 114 -3.64 13.49 6.51
C ASP A 114 -4.85 13.29 5.57
N PHE A 115 -5.57 14.39 5.35
CA PHE A 115 -6.76 14.41 4.53
C PHE A 115 -6.69 15.59 3.57
N TRP A 116 -6.87 15.33 2.28
CA TRP A 116 -6.68 16.31 1.22
C TRP A 116 -7.91 16.38 0.32
N CYS A 117 -8.15 17.55 -0.25
CA CYS A 117 -9.17 17.79 -1.25
C CYS A 117 -8.55 18.41 -2.50
N PHE A 118 -8.74 17.78 -3.64
CA PHE A 118 -8.44 18.35 -4.95
C PHE A 118 -9.71 18.94 -5.53
N ASP A 119 -9.69 20.23 -5.85
CA ASP A 119 -10.76 20.87 -6.57
C ASP A 119 -10.54 20.71 -8.08
N ILE A 120 -11.46 20.04 -8.76
CA ILE A 120 -11.34 19.73 -10.19
C ILE A 120 -11.44 20.99 -11.05
N THR A 121 -12.07 22.06 -10.56
CA THR A 121 -12.25 23.30 -11.32
C THR A 121 -11.02 24.19 -11.30
N THR A 122 -10.33 24.27 -10.16
CA THR A 122 -9.09 25.05 -9.99
C THR A 122 -7.84 24.22 -10.18
N HIS A 123 -7.96 22.89 -10.21
CA HIS A 123 -6.85 21.93 -10.25
C HIS A 123 -5.85 22.10 -9.09
N SER A 124 -6.33 22.55 -7.93
CA SER A 124 -5.51 22.79 -6.73
C SER A 124 -5.83 21.79 -5.63
N TRP A 125 -4.81 21.44 -4.84
CA TRP A 125 -4.98 20.64 -3.63
C TRP A 125 -5.02 21.52 -2.38
N ASP A 126 -5.94 21.22 -1.48
CA ASP A 126 -6.05 21.82 -0.16
C ASP A 126 -6.01 20.73 0.91
N ARG A 127 -5.21 20.95 1.97
CA ARG A 127 -5.20 20.07 3.13
C ARG A 127 -6.39 20.42 4.04
N ILE A 128 -7.11 19.40 4.47
CA ILE A 128 -8.22 19.54 5.43
C ILE A 128 -7.73 19.05 6.79
N ASP A 129 -7.46 19.99 7.69
CA ASP A 129 -7.11 19.68 9.07
C ASP A 129 -8.34 19.73 9.99
N THR A 130 -8.57 18.63 10.69
CA THR A 130 -9.63 18.50 11.69
C THR A 130 -9.03 18.04 13.02
N LYS A 131 -9.63 18.50 14.14
CA LYS A 131 -9.20 18.07 15.48
C LYS A 131 -9.45 16.58 15.72
N ILE A 132 -10.64 16.12 15.36
CA ILE A 132 -11.04 14.72 15.37
C ILE A 132 -10.75 14.17 13.98
N ARG A 133 -10.02 13.05 13.88
CA ARG A 133 -9.65 12.42 12.61
C ARG A 133 -9.34 10.92 12.80
N PRO A 134 -9.42 10.11 11.74
CA PRO A 134 -8.96 8.72 11.79
C PRO A 134 -7.46 8.62 12.06
N SER A 135 -7.03 7.48 12.59
CA SER A 135 -5.60 7.16 12.76
C SER A 135 -4.88 6.96 11.42
N ALA A 136 -3.55 7.06 11.44
CA ALA A 136 -2.70 6.70 10.31
C ALA A 136 -2.96 5.27 9.83
N ARG A 137 -3.04 5.09 8.50
CA ARG A 137 -3.34 3.80 7.88
C ARG A 137 -3.11 3.79 6.36
N SER A 138 -2.81 2.62 5.82
CA SER A 138 -2.80 2.29 4.39
C SER A 138 -3.72 1.10 4.10
N GLY A 139 -3.99 0.81 2.83
CA GLY A 139 -4.82 -0.33 2.39
C GLY A 139 -6.30 -0.24 2.80
N HIS A 140 -6.71 0.89 3.38
CA HIS A 140 -8.10 1.20 3.71
C HIS A 140 -8.87 1.56 2.44
N ARG A 141 -10.20 1.57 2.51
CA ARG A 141 -11.03 2.05 1.40
C ARG A 141 -12.01 3.11 1.85
N MET A 142 -12.34 3.98 0.91
CA MET A 142 -13.32 5.04 1.08
C MET A 142 -14.43 4.92 0.05
N ALA A 143 -15.65 5.29 0.45
CA ALA A 143 -16.79 5.40 -0.45
C ALA A 143 -17.67 6.59 -0.05
N ILE A 144 -18.29 7.23 -1.03
CA ILE A 144 -19.17 8.37 -0.81
C ILE A 144 -20.64 7.95 -0.86
N TRP A 145 -21.43 8.40 0.11
CA TRP A 145 -22.88 8.26 0.11
C TRP A 145 -23.52 9.62 0.40
N LYS A 146 -24.23 10.16 -0.59
CA LYS A 146 -24.71 11.55 -0.59
C LYS A 146 -23.53 12.53 -0.42
N HIS A 147 -23.46 13.23 0.71
CA HIS A 147 -22.38 14.15 1.06
C HIS A 147 -21.49 13.62 2.19
N TYR A 148 -21.68 12.34 2.58
CA TYR A 148 -20.87 11.67 3.59
C TYR A 148 -19.82 10.79 2.93
N ILE A 149 -18.58 10.93 3.36
CA ILE A 149 -17.49 10.05 2.97
C ILE A 149 -17.27 9.06 4.10
N PHE A 150 -17.32 7.77 3.78
CA PHE A 150 -17.04 6.70 4.73
C PHE A 150 -15.65 6.17 4.49
N LEU A 151 -14.91 5.96 5.56
CA LEU A 151 -13.62 5.29 5.58
C LEU A 151 -13.74 4.05 6.46
N PHE A 152 -13.28 2.89 5.96
CA PHE A 152 -13.28 1.66 6.73
C PHE A 152 -11.92 0.96 6.65
N GLY A 153 -11.55 0.30 7.75
CA GLY A 153 -10.44 -0.65 7.81
C GLY A 153 -9.07 -0.05 7.46
N GLY A 154 -8.25 -0.85 6.79
CA GLY A 154 -6.84 -0.58 6.54
C GLY A 154 -5.92 -1.28 7.53
N PHE A 155 -4.64 -0.99 7.45
CA PHE A 155 -3.64 -1.46 8.40
C PHE A 155 -2.66 -0.36 8.79
N TYR A 156 -1.97 -0.60 9.90
CA TYR A 156 -0.83 0.17 10.37
C TYR A 156 0.30 -0.80 10.67
N ASP A 157 1.47 -0.59 10.06
CA ASP A 157 2.65 -1.43 10.22
C ASP A 157 3.82 -0.65 10.85
N PRO A 158 4.03 -0.74 12.16
CA PRO A 158 5.18 -0.13 12.83
C PRO A 158 6.50 -0.89 12.58
N GLY A 159 6.51 -1.95 11.77
CA GLY A 159 7.69 -2.78 11.50
C GLY A 159 7.91 -3.93 12.51
N ILE A 160 7.00 -4.12 13.47
CA ILE A 160 7.02 -5.25 14.42
C ILE A 160 5.83 -6.17 14.17
N THR A 161 4.62 -5.66 14.41
CA THR A 161 3.37 -6.39 14.15
C THR A 161 2.41 -5.51 13.36
N THR A 162 1.95 -6.02 12.22
CA THR A 162 0.97 -5.31 11.39
C THR A 162 -0.40 -5.39 12.03
N ARG A 163 -0.98 -4.22 12.36
CA ARG A 163 -2.31 -4.11 12.95
C ARG A 163 -3.33 -3.76 11.88
N TYR A 164 -4.23 -4.70 11.59
CA TYR A 164 -5.40 -4.45 10.75
C TYR A 164 -6.51 -3.76 11.54
N LEU A 165 -7.32 -2.95 10.85
CA LEU A 165 -8.36 -2.11 11.44
C LEU A 165 -9.74 -2.52 10.92
N ASN A 166 -10.78 -2.27 11.71
CA ASN A 166 -12.21 -2.43 11.34
C ASN A 166 -13.09 -1.32 11.90
N ASP A 167 -12.50 -0.17 12.23
CA ASP A 167 -13.25 1.02 12.59
C ASP A 167 -13.89 1.65 11.34
N LEU A 168 -15.04 2.28 11.54
CA LEU A 168 -15.77 3.02 10.52
C LEU A 168 -15.75 4.50 10.89
N TRP A 169 -15.28 5.33 9.97
CA TRP A 169 -15.28 6.77 10.09
C TRP A 169 -16.19 7.39 9.05
N VAL A 170 -16.84 8.49 9.40
CA VAL A 170 -17.63 9.30 8.48
C VAL A 170 -17.13 10.74 8.50
N PHE A 171 -16.95 11.31 7.32
CA PHE A 171 -16.71 12.73 7.11
C PHE A 171 -17.91 13.38 6.45
N ASP A 172 -18.42 14.43 7.06
CA ASP A 172 -19.46 15.28 6.47
C ASP A 172 -18.80 16.34 5.59
N THR A 173 -19.01 16.28 4.27
CA THR A 173 -18.42 17.25 3.31
C THR A 173 -19.09 18.63 3.32
N GLN A 174 -20.17 18.81 4.07
CA GLN A 174 -20.82 20.11 4.27
C GLN A 174 -20.29 20.77 5.55
N GLU A 175 -20.17 20.00 6.62
CA GLU A 175 -19.71 20.48 7.93
C GLU A 175 -18.19 20.41 8.12
N TYR A 176 -17.49 19.71 7.23
CA TYR A 176 -16.05 19.44 7.29
C TYR A 176 -15.62 18.81 8.62
N LYS A 177 -16.39 17.80 9.08
CA LYS A 177 -16.16 17.12 10.37
C LYS A 177 -16.08 15.62 10.18
N TRP A 178 -15.05 15.04 10.78
CA TRP A 178 -14.95 13.60 10.99
C TRP A 178 -15.68 13.19 12.26
N GLN A 179 -16.28 12.00 12.22
CA GLN A 179 -16.81 11.31 13.38
C GLN A 179 -16.56 9.80 13.23
N GLN A 180 -16.16 9.15 14.32
CA GLN A 180 -16.13 7.70 14.38
C GLN A 180 -17.54 7.15 14.60
N VAL A 181 -17.93 6.16 13.80
CA VAL A 181 -19.17 5.42 13.99
C VAL A 181 -18.89 4.25 14.93
N GLU A 182 -19.45 4.33 16.13
CA GLU A 182 -19.35 3.28 17.12
C GLU A 182 -20.49 2.28 16.97
N PHE A 183 -20.16 1.00 17.06
CA PHE A 183 -21.10 -0.11 17.06
C PHE A 183 -21.06 -0.80 18.42
N ARG A 184 -22.20 -1.28 18.91
CA ARG A 184 -22.25 -2.09 20.13
C ARG A 184 -21.54 -3.42 19.91
N ASP A 185 -20.96 -4.00 20.97
CA ASP A 185 -20.28 -5.30 20.89
C ASP A 185 -21.18 -6.45 20.44
N THR A 186 -22.50 -6.30 20.58
CA THR A 186 -23.50 -7.27 20.13
C THR A 186 -23.83 -7.17 18.64
N GLU A 187 -23.38 -6.11 17.97
CA GLU A 187 -23.63 -5.90 16.54
C GLU A 187 -22.59 -6.62 15.69
N SER A 188 -23.06 -7.36 14.69
CA SER A 188 -22.18 -8.05 13.74
C SER A 188 -21.57 -7.03 12.79
N LYS A 189 -20.24 -7.03 12.68
CA LYS A 189 -19.46 -6.15 11.79
C LYS A 189 -18.35 -6.93 11.09
N PRO A 190 -17.81 -6.41 9.96
CA PRO A 190 -16.68 -7.04 9.30
C PRO A 190 -15.45 -7.14 10.24
N SER A 191 -14.67 -8.20 10.08
CA SER A 191 -13.37 -8.37 10.75
C SER A 191 -12.36 -7.32 10.26
N PRO A 192 -11.27 -7.07 11.05
CA PRO A 192 -10.15 -6.23 10.61
C PRO A 192 -9.58 -6.69 9.27
N ARG A 193 -9.36 -5.74 8.35
CA ARG A 193 -8.98 -6.04 6.96
C ARG A 193 -8.47 -4.81 6.20
N SER A 194 -7.71 -5.08 5.15
CA SER A 194 -7.32 -4.14 4.09
C SER A 194 -7.44 -4.81 2.72
N GLY A 195 -7.08 -4.11 1.64
CA GLY A 195 -7.09 -4.67 0.29
C GLY A 195 -8.47 -5.09 -0.23
N PHE A 196 -9.55 -4.69 0.43
CA PHE A 196 -10.92 -5.06 0.08
C PHE A 196 -11.53 -4.10 -0.94
N SER A 197 -12.71 -4.44 -1.45
CA SER A 197 -13.51 -3.58 -2.33
C SER A 197 -14.62 -2.87 -1.55
N PHE A 198 -14.84 -1.57 -1.81
CA PHE A 198 -15.80 -0.74 -1.08
C PHE A 198 -16.59 0.16 -2.04
N LEU A 199 -17.82 -0.25 -2.40
CA LEU A 199 -18.58 0.39 -3.48
C LEU A 199 -19.84 1.10 -3.00
N PRO A 200 -20.04 2.38 -3.38
CA PRO A 200 -21.24 3.10 -3.01
C PRO A 200 -22.48 2.60 -3.76
N THR A 201 -23.62 2.68 -3.09
CA THR A 201 -24.96 2.38 -3.63
C THR A 201 -25.96 3.42 -3.14
N PRO A 202 -27.14 3.57 -3.75
CA PRO A 202 -28.15 4.50 -3.26
C PRO A 202 -28.59 4.23 -1.80
N GLU A 203 -28.60 2.97 -1.37
CA GLU A 203 -29.06 2.56 -0.04
C GLU A 203 -27.93 2.44 1.01
N GLY A 204 -26.67 2.49 0.59
CA GLY A 204 -25.57 2.16 1.48
C GLY A 204 -24.24 1.91 0.77
N ILE A 205 -23.38 1.09 1.37
CA ILE A 205 -22.07 0.75 0.80
C ILE A 205 -21.85 -0.77 0.87
N LEU A 206 -21.41 -1.36 -0.24
CA LEU A 206 -21.00 -2.76 -0.27
C LEU A 206 -19.52 -2.90 0.08
N LEU A 207 -19.19 -3.84 0.96
CA LEU A 207 -17.85 -4.33 1.20
C LEU A 207 -17.72 -5.76 0.69
N TYR A 208 -16.66 -6.05 -0.06
CA TYR A 208 -16.34 -7.40 -0.51
C TYR A 208 -14.87 -7.75 -0.26
N GLY A 209 -14.67 -8.91 0.37
CA GLY A 209 -13.40 -9.57 0.56
C GLY A 209 -12.38 -8.79 1.39
N GLY A 210 -11.11 -8.91 1.02
CA GLY A 210 -9.96 -8.28 1.67
C GLY A 210 -8.92 -9.28 2.12
N TYR A 211 -7.95 -8.77 2.87
CA TYR A 211 -6.86 -9.54 3.43
C TYR A 211 -6.61 -9.09 4.88
N CYS A 212 -6.15 -10.02 5.70
CA CYS A 212 -5.54 -9.73 6.99
C CYS A 212 -4.44 -10.73 7.32
N LYS A 213 -3.67 -10.45 8.38
CA LYS A 213 -2.76 -11.43 8.98
C LYS A 213 -3.24 -11.81 10.37
N GLU A 214 -3.22 -13.10 10.64
CA GLU A 214 -3.47 -13.66 11.97
C GLU A 214 -2.14 -14.00 12.64
N TYR A 215 -2.01 -13.56 13.89
CA TYR A 215 -0.84 -13.78 14.73
C TYR A 215 -1.23 -14.72 15.86
N ALA A 216 -0.68 -15.94 15.87
CA ALA A 216 -0.89 -16.92 16.93
C ALA A 216 0.43 -17.15 17.68
N LYS A 217 0.37 -17.25 19.02
CA LYS A 217 1.56 -17.45 19.86
C LYS A 217 2.27 -18.75 19.46
N GLY A 218 3.56 -18.66 19.17
CA GLY A 218 4.39 -19.81 18.78
C GLY A 218 4.16 -20.32 17.35
N LYS A 219 3.43 -19.56 16.50
CA LYS A 219 3.23 -19.87 15.08
C LYS A 219 3.65 -18.68 14.23
N ARG A 220 4.11 -18.96 13.00
CA ARG A 220 4.34 -17.92 12.01
C ARG A 220 3.05 -17.15 11.70
N PRO A 221 3.11 -15.84 11.40
CA PRO A 221 1.94 -15.09 10.95
C PRO A 221 1.34 -15.70 9.68
N VAL A 222 0.02 -15.93 9.69
CA VAL A 222 -0.69 -16.54 8.55
C VAL A 222 -1.50 -15.46 7.84
N GLY A 223 -1.30 -15.35 6.53
CA GLY A 223 -2.13 -14.50 5.67
C GLY A 223 -3.51 -15.11 5.46
N VAL A 224 -4.56 -14.32 5.65
CA VAL A 224 -5.94 -14.76 5.52
C VAL A 224 -6.63 -13.93 4.45
N MET A 225 -6.97 -14.60 3.35
CA MET A 225 -7.83 -14.05 2.31
C MET A 225 -9.29 -14.09 2.77
N LEU A 226 -10.04 -13.02 2.51
CA LEU A 226 -11.44 -12.89 2.88
C LEU A 226 -12.30 -12.87 1.61
N ASP A 227 -13.42 -13.60 1.60
CA ASP A 227 -14.37 -13.66 0.48
C ASP A 227 -15.82 -13.32 0.88
N ASP A 228 -15.98 -12.81 2.10
CA ASP A 228 -17.25 -12.42 2.66
C ASP A 228 -17.76 -11.11 2.07
N THR A 229 -19.09 -10.95 2.08
CA THR A 229 -19.76 -9.76 1.56
C THR A 229 -20.58 -9.13 2.66
N TRP A 230 -20.38 -7.83 2.86
CA TRP A 230 -21.11 -7.02 3.82
C TRP A 230 -21.77 -5.85 3.14
N PHE A 231 -22.89 -5.41 3.69
CA PHE A 231 -23.59 -4.22 3.27
C PHE A 231 -23.77 -3.30 4.46
N LEU A 232 -23.25 -2.08 4.34
CA LEU A 232 -23.48 -1.01 5.28
C LEU A 232 -24.75 -0.28 4.88
N ASN A 233 -25.87 -0.60 5.53
CA ASN A 233 -27.14 0.10 5.33
C ASN A 233 -27.04 1.51 5.91
N LEU A 234 -27.33 2.52 5.10
CA LEU A 234 -27.25 3.93 5.48
C LEU A 234 -28.63 4.58 5.38
N SER A 235 -29.05 5.26 6.44
CA SER A 235 -30.26 6.08 6.42
C SER A 235 -30.08 7.37 7.22
N LEU A 236 -30.90 8.36 6.92
CA LEU A 236 -30.95 9.61 7.68
C LEU A 236 -32.24 9.60 8.51
N LYS A 237 -32.14 9.91 9.80
CA LYS A 237 -33.29 10.18 10.66
C LYS A 237 -34.05 11.37 10.10
N SER A 238 -35.36 11.25 10.01
CA SER A 238 -36.24 12.40 9.78
C SER A 238 -36.01 13.44 10.88
N ALA A 239 -36.05 14.73 10.53
CA ALA A 239 -35.90 15.83 11.48
C ALA A 239 -36.85 15.60 12.68
N PRO A 240 -36.39 15.86 13.93
CA PRO A 240 -37.26 15.77 15.08
C PRO A 240 -38.34 16.85 14.97
N GLU A 241 -39.58 16.52 15.33
CA GLU A 241 -40.62 17.52 15.56
C GLU A 241 -40.09 18.57 16.55
N ALA A 242 -40.41 19.84 16.29
CA ALA A 242 -39.88 20.99 17.01
C ALA A 242 -40.01 20.81 18.54
N GLY A 243 -38.89 20.57 19.24
CA GLY A 243 -38.89 20.46 20.70
C GLY A 243 -37.75 19.69 21.38
N SER A 244 -36.92 18.92 20.66
CA SER A 244 -35.83 18.15 21.29
C SER A 244 -34.48 18.87 21.19
N SER A 245 -34.04 19.49 22.29
CA SER A 245 -32.78 20.21 22.42
C SER A 245 -31.58 19.29 22.73
N SER A 246 -31.35 18.26 21.93
CA SER A 246 -30.12 17.44 22.04
C SER A 246 -29.00 18.04 21.19
N LYS A 247 -27.87 18.39 21.82
CA LYS A 247 -26.68 18.98 21.19
C LYS A 247 -25.83 18.01 20.33
N SER A 248 -26.27 16.78 20.15
CA SER A 248 -25.62 15.77 19.30
C SER A 248 -26.70 15.11 18.43
N PHE A 249 -27.04 15.77 17.32
CA PHE A 249 -27.91 15.18 16.32
C PHE A 249 -27.04 14.76 15.15
N ASN A 250 -26.41 13.58 15.22
CA ASN A 250 -25.95 12.93 14.00
C ASN A 250 -27.19 12.28 13.35
N PRO A 251 -27.71 12.82 12.22
CA PRO A 251 -28.89 12.25 11.56
C PRO A 251 -28.58 10.88 10.94
N LEU A 252 -27.31 10.50 10.79
CA LEU A 252 -26.90 9.28 10.13
C LEU A 252 -27.10 8.05 11.01
N ILE A 253 -27.75 7.03 10.45
CA ILE A 253 -27.80 5.67 10.98
C ILE A 253 -27.01 4.78 10.02
N ALA A 254 -26.03 4.07 10.57
CA ALA A 254 -25.23 3.10 9.84
C ALA A 254 -25.38 1.72 10.49
N LYS A 255 -25.69 0.69 9.71
CA LYS A 255 -25.87 -0.67 10.20
C LYS A 255 -25.26 -1.68 9.25
N TRP A 256 -24.34 -2.50 9.74
CA TRP A 256 -23.77 -3.61 8.99
C TRP A 256 -24.74 -4.78 8.87
N GLU A 257 -24.77 -5.37 7.69
CA GLU A 257 -25.50 -6.61 7.39
C GLU A 257 -24.61 -7.52 6.55
N ARG A 258 -24.36 -8.74 7.05
CA ARG A 258 -23.64 -9.75 6.27
C ARG A 258 -24.56 -10.31 5.19
N ARG A 259 -24.17 -10.20 3.93
CA ARG A 259 -24.93 -10.79 2.81
C ARG A 259 -24.60 -12.28 2.73
N LYS A 260 -25.62 -13.12 2.92
CA LYS A 260 -25.50 -14.56 2.65
C LYS A 260 -25.36 -14.78 1.15
N ARG A 261 -24.41 -15.62 0.75
CA ARG A 261 -24.20 -16.01 -0.64
C ARG A 261 -25.37 -16.90 -1.10
N PRO A 262 -26.31 -16.43 -1.94
CA PRO A 262 -27.45 -17.26 -2.35
C PRO A 262 -27.07 -18.32 -3.38
N SER A 263 -26.00 -18.06 -4.14
CA SER A 263 -25.38 -18.95 -5.11
C SER A 263 -23.89 -18.58 -5.25
N THR A 264 -23.04 -19.60 -5.41
CA THR A 264 -21.61 -19.47 -5.75
C THR A 264 -21.36 -19.41 -7.26
N ALA A 265 -22.40 -19.54 -8.09
CA ALA A 265 -22.25 -19.50 -9.53
C ALA A 265 -21.61 -18.17 -9.96
N TYR A 266 -20.50 -18.25 -10.70
CA TYR A 266 -19.70 -17.12 -11.18
C TYR A 266 -19.04 -16.26 -10.09
N ALA A 267 -19.08 -16.70 -8.82
CA ALA A 267 -18.27 -16.07 -7.78
C ALA A 267 -16.79 -16.34 -8.09
N PRO A 268 -15.90 -15.35 -7.91
CA PRO A 268 -14.47 -15.57 -8.05
C PRO A 268 -13.98 -16.56 -6.99
N ALA A 269 -12.87 -17.25 -7.28
CA ALA A 269 -12.16 -18.07 -6.31
C ALA A 269 -11.62 -17.21 -5.16
N LEU A 270 -11.30 -17.83 -4.01
CA LEU A 270 -10.72 -17.13 -2.86
C LEU A 270 -9.41 -16.46 -3.26
N ARG A 271 -9.33 -15.13 -3.13
CA ARG A 271 -8.19 -14.33 -3.56
C ARG A 271 -8.09 -13.01 -2.81
N SER A 272 -6.89 -12.48 -2.67
CA SER A 272 -6.59 -11.11 -2.22
C SER A 272 -6.22 -10.22 -3.41
N GLY A 273 -6.08 -8.91 -3.15
CA GLY A 273 -5.62 -7.93 -4.14
C GLY A 273 -6.53 -7.78 -5.39
N CYS A 274 -7.72 -8.37 -5.39
CA CYS A 274 -8.70 -8.15 -6.44
C CYS A 274 -9.36 -6.79 -6.24
N THR A 275 -9.47 -6.02 -7.32
CA THR A 275 -10.09 -4.69 -7.27
C THR A 275 -11.47 -4.75 -7.90
N MET A 276 -12.42 -4.04 -7.32
CA MET A 276 -13.77 -3.91 -7.85
C MET A 276 -14.12 -2.44 -8.04
N THR A 277 -14.80 -2.11 -9.13
CA THR A 277 -15.21 -0.74 -9.47
C THR A 277 -16.68 -0.70 -9.86
N LEU A 278 -17.36 0.43 -9.66
CA LEU A 278 -18.81 0.55 -9.86
C LEU A 278 -19.15 0.84 -11.33
N TRP A 279 -19.85 -0.09 -11.98
CA TRP A 279 -20.59 0.22 -13.20
C TRP A 279 -21.97 0.80 -12.87
N THR A 280 -22.02 2.13 -12.74
CA THR A 280 -23.19 2.87 -12.24
C THR A 280 -24.45 2.59 -13.05
N ALA A 281 -24.36 2.50 -14.39
CA ALA A 281 -25.52 2.32 -15.26
C ALA A 281 -26.29 1.01 -14.99
N LYS A 282 -25.62 -0.02 -14.47
CA LYS A 282 -26.24 -1.31 -14.12
C LYS A 282 -26.20 -1.64 -12.63
N MET A 283 -25.73 -0.71 -11.80
CA MET A 283 -25.49 -0.94 -10.36
C MET A 283 -24.77 -2.27 -10.11
N THR A 284 -23.68 -2.49 -10.84
CA THR A 284 -22.90 -3.74 -10.80
C THR A 284 -21.46 -3.41 -10.42
N GLY A 285 -20.92 -4.08 -9.41
CA GLY A 285 -19.48 -4.07 -9.13
C GLY A 285 -18.76 -4.96 -10.13
N VAL A 286 -17.79 -4.40 -10.84
CA VAL A 286 -16.96 -5.13 -11.82
C VAL A 286 -15.62 -5.42 -11.16
N LEU A 287 -15.34 -6.71 -10.94
CA LEU A 287 -14.15 -7.21 -10.25
C LEU A 287 -13.18 -7.78 -11.28
N PHE A 288 -11.89 -7.46 -11.13
CA PHE A 288 -10.83 -7.97 -11.99
C PHE A 288 -9.63 -8.46 -11.18
N GLY A 289 -9.07 -9.59 -11.62
CA GLY A 289 -7.79 -10.12 -11.18
C GLY A 289 -7.73 -10.56 -9.71
N GLY A 290 -6.57 -10.35 -9.09
CA GLY A 290 -6.23 -10.79 -7.74
C GLY A 290 -5.22 -11.93 -7.72
N VAL A 291 -4.85 -12.37 -6.52
CA VAL A 291 -3.88 -13.45 -6.29
C VAL A 291 -4.44 -14.44 -5.25
N THR A 292 -4.19 -15.72 -5.47
CA THR A 292 -4.44 -16.79 -4.50
C THR A 292 -3.10 -17.37 -4.09
N ASP A 293 -2.84 -17.36 -2.80
CA ASP A 293 -1.61 -17.91 -2.24
C ASP A 293 -1.89 -19.27 -1.63
N GLU A 294 -1.18 -20.29 -2.09
CA GLU A 294 -1.23 -21.64 -1.57
C GLU A 294 0.09 -21.96 -0.86
N ASP A 295 -0.03 -22.23 0.43
CA ASP A 295 1.07 -22.58 1.32
C ASP A 295 1.36 -24.08 1.10
N THR A 296 2.29 -24.38 0.19
CA THR A 296 2.57 -25.76 -0.24
C THR A 296 3.55 -26.47 0.69
N SER A 297 4.37 -25.73 1.44
CA SER A 297 5.24 -26.24 2.52
C SER A 297 5.54 -25.16 3.58
N GLU A 298 6.35 -25.47 4.60
CA GLU A 298 6.78 -24.46 5.57
C GLU A 298 7.67 -23.37 4.94
N GLU A 299 8.28 -23.65 3.79
CA GLU A 299 9.28 -22.82 3.11
C GLU A 299 8.83 -22.30 1.73
N THR A 300 7.78 -22.88 1.12
CA THR A 300 7.34 -22.54 -0.24
C THR A 300 5.92 -22.02 -0.29
N LEU A 301 5.74 -20.88 -0.95
CA LEU A 301 4.46 -20.22 -1.19
C LEU A 301 4.21 -20.12 -2.69
N GLU A 302 3.25 -20.88 -3.21
CA GLU A 302 2.86 -20.81 -4.61
C GLU A 302 1.78 -19.74 -4.78
N SER A 303 1.92 -18.87 -5.79
CA SER A 303 1.02 -17.73 -5.99
C SER A 303 0.36 -17.82 -7.36
N HIS A 304 -0.95 -17.98 -7.37
CA HIS A 304 -1.76 -18.04 -8.58
C HIS A 304 -2.43 -16.69 -8.86
N PHE A 305 -1.96 -15.99 -9.89
CA PHE A 305 -2.51 -14.71 -10.32
C PHE A 305 -3.70 -14.89 -11.26
N TRP A 306 -4.69 -14.04 -11.12
CA TRP A 306 -5.92 -14.07 -11.92
C TRP A 306 -5.99 -12.88 -12.89
N ASN A 307 -6.67 -13.09 -14.03
CA ASN A 307 -7.04 -12.05 -15.00
C ASN A 307 -8.51 -12.16 -15.46
N ASP A 308 -9.34 -12.89 -14.71
CA ASP A 308 -10.77 -13.02 -14.97
C ASP A 308 -11.53 -11.74 -14.57
N LEU A 309 -12.72 -11.59 -15.16
CA LEU A 309 -13.63 -10.50 -14.91
C LEU A 309 -14.97 -11.03 -14.39
N ASN A 310 -15.41 -10.55 -13.24
CA ASN A 310 -16.64 -10.97 -12.58
C ASN A 310 -17.53 -9.76 -12.27
N GLY A 311 -18.85 -9.95 -12.40
CA GLY A 311 -19.83 -8.93 -12.07
C GLY A 311 -20.57 -9.28 -10.79
N TYR A 312 -20.76 -8.31 -9.89
CA TYR A 312 -21.59 -8.46 -8.71
C TYR A 312 -22.73 -7.44 -8.73
N GLN A 313 -23.96 -7.91 -8.89
CA GLN A 313 -25.14 -7.06 -8.85
C GLN A 313 -25.31 -6.49 -7.44
N LEU A 314 -25.33 -5.16 -7.29
CA LEU A 314 -25.34 -4.50 -5.98
C LEU A 314 -26.74 -4.41 -5.36
N THR A 315 -27.76 -4.30 -6.21
CA THR A 315 -29.16 -4.18 -5.81
C THR A 315 -29.70 -5.46 -5.16
N GLY A 316 -30.60 -5.29 -4.18
CA GLY A 316 -31.25 -6.43 -3.51
C GLY A 316 -30.27 -7.27 -2.69
N LYS A 317 -30.40 -8.60 -2.76
CA LYS A 317 -29.53 -9.53 -2.00
C LYS A 317 -28.14 -9.74 -2.62
N GLY A 318 -27.93 -9.18 -3.81
CA GLY A 318 -26.73 -9.33 -4.63
C GLY A 318 -26.54 -10.72 -5.24
N ARG A 319 -25.88 -10.74 -6.40
CA ARG A 319 -25.67 -11.96 -7.20
C ARG A 319 -24.44 -11.80 -8.09
N TRP A 320 -23.60 -12.82 -8.10
CA TRP A 320 -22.49 -12.93 -9.03
C TRP A 320 -22.95 -13.26 -10.45
N MET A 321 -22.27 -12.70 -11.43
CA MET A 321 -22.58 -12.78 -12.85
C MET A 321 -21.27 -12.95 -13.63
N SER A 322 -21.28 -13.83 -14.63
CA SER A 322 -20.15 -13.93 -15.57
C SER A 322 -20.02 -12.65 -16.38
N MET A 323 -18.77 -12.20 -16.55
CA MET A 323 -18.39 -11.15 -17.49
C MET A 323 -17.37 -11.69 -18.50
N THR A 324 -17.59 -12.90 -19.00
CA THR A 324 -16.76 -13.49 -20.06
C THR A 324 -16.98 -12.75 -21.37
N LEU A 325 -15.90 -12.58 -22.14
CA LEU A 325 -15.96 -11.97 -23.47
C LEU A 325 -16.82 -12.78 -24.43
N ARG A 326 -17.53 -12.09 -25.32
CA ARG A 326 -18.38 -12.66 -26.35
C ARG A 326 -17.52 -13.03 -27.55
N ARG A 327 -17.61 -14.28 -28.00
CA ARG A 327 -16.94 -14.70 -29.24
C ARG A 327 -17.52 -13.93 -30.44
N PRO A 328 -16.68 -13.43 -31.36
CA PRO A 328 -17.15 -12.85 -32.60
C PRO A 328 -17.99 -13.87 -33.36
N LYS A 329 -19.14 -13.45 -33.91
CA LYS A 329 -19.88 -14.31 -34.83
C LYS A 329 -19.02 -14.50 -36.07
N ALA A 330 -18.59 -15.73 -36.35
CA ALA A 330 -17.82 -16.05 -37.55
C ALA A 330 -18.50 -15.44 -38.78
N LYS A 331 -17.77 -14.59 -39.53
CA LYS A 331 -18.26 -14.01 -40.78
C LYS A 331 -18.46 -15.13 -41.79
N GLY A 332 -19.72 -15.51 -42.01
CA GLY A 332 -20.20 -16.25 -43.18
C GLY A 332 -19.50 -17.59 -43.45
N GLY A 333 -20.05 -18.68 -42.92
CA GLY A 333 -19.71 -20.01 -43.38
C GLY A 333 -19.90 -20.15 -44.89
N ALA A 334 -18.81 -20.20 -45.64
CA ALA A 334 -18.82 -20.80 -46.96
C ALA A 334 -19.34 -22.23 -46.80
N LYS A 335 -20.48 -22.53 -47.42
CA LYS A 335 -21.08 -23.87 -47.47
C LYS A 335 -19.98 -24.90 -47.78
N LYS A 336 -19.59 -25.71 -46.81
CA LYS A 336 -18.82 -26.93 -47.05
C LYS A 336 -19.63 -27.79 -48.03
N ARG A 337 -19.24 -27.81 -49.30
CA ARG A 337 -19.72 -28.81 -50.27
C ARG A 337 -19.24 -30.17 -49.73
N LYS A 338 -20.17 -31.09 -49.50
CA LYS A 338 -19.88 -32.50 -49.20
C LYS A 338 -18.91 -33.04 -50.26
N PRO A 339 -17.78 -33.69 -49.87
CA PRO A 339 -17.03 -34.49 -50.82
C PRO A 339 -17.89 -35.70 -51.17
N GLN A 340 -18.16 -35.84 -52.46
CA GLN A 340 -18.76 -37.01 -53.08
C GLN A 340 -17.66 -38.09 -53.11
N ALA A 341 -17.94 -39.26 -52.54
CA ALA A 341 -17.03 -40.40 -52.61
C ALA A 341 -16.92 -40.90 -54.06
N PRO A 342 -15.72 -41.32 -54.50
CA PRO A 342 -15.64 -42.49 -55.35
C PRO A 342 -14.59 -43.51 -54.89
N SER A 343 -15.10 -44.74 -54.78
CA SER A 343 -14.49 -46.05 -55.10
C SER A 343 -13.00 -46.31 -54.89
N ALA A 344 -12.75 -47.35 -54.11
CA ALA A 344 -11.51 -48.09 -54.01
C ALA A 344 -11.05 -48.68 -55.36
N GLN A 345 -9.76 -48.50 -55.67
CA GLN A 345 -8.94 -49.45 -56.43
C GLN A 345 -7.50 -49.39 -55.91
N ARG A 346 -6.92 -50.58 -55.71
CA ARG A 346 -5.54 -50.85 -55.27
C ARG A 346 -4.52 -50.54 -56.38
N GLY A 347 -3.31 -50.14 -55.99
CA GLY A 347 -2.11 -50.23 -56.83
C GLY A 347 -0.91 -49.41 -56.33
N GLU A 348 0.00 -50.10 -55.63
CA GLU A 348 1.48 -50.02 -55.60
C GLU A 348 2.28 -48.68 -55.68
N ASP A 349 3.15 -48.51 -54.68
CA ASP A 349 4.48 -47.88 -54.58
C ASP A 349 4.92 -46.77 -55.56
N SER A 350 5.25 -45.60 -55.01
CA SER A 350 6.52 -44.89 -55.31
C SER A 350 6.73 -43.69 -54.37
N ASP A 351 7.97 -43.53 -53.94
CA ASP A 351 8.51 -42.47 -53.09
C ASP A 351 8.34 -41.07 -53.72
N ALA A 352 7.84 -40.11 -52.94
CA ALA A 352 8.01 -38.69 -53.19
C ALA A 352 7.92 -37.90 -51.87
N GLU A 353 9.02 -37.23 -51.53
CA GLU A 353 9.15 -36.30 -50.42
C GLU A 353 8.06 -35.22 -50.45
N GLY A 354 7.17 -35.25 -49.45
CA GLY A 354 6.15 -34.23 -49.23
C GLY A 354 6.65 -33.21 -48.21
N ALA A 355 6.93 -32.00 -48.68
CA ALA A 355 7.15 -30.83 -47.85
C ALA A 355 6.02 -30.72 -46.81
N ALA A 356 6.40 -30.66 -45.52
CA ALA A 356 5.48 -30.30 -44.45
C ALA A 356 5.06 -28.85 -44.68
N ASP A 357 3.89 -28.68 -45.30
CA ASP A 357 3.15 -27.42 -45.30
C ASP A 357 2.86 -27.10 -43.83
N SER A 358 3.69 -26.24 -43.26
CA SER A 358 3.45 -25.64 -41.96
C SER A 358 2.19 -24.80 -42.11
N VAL A 359 1.08 -25.30 -41.55
CA VAL A 359 -0.15 -24.54 -41.43
C VAL A 359 0.16 -23.40 -40.48
N VAL A 360 0.58 -22.26 -41.02
CA VAL A 360 0.64 -21.00 -40.29
C VAL A 360 -0.81 -20.66 -39.99
N MET A 361 -1.29 -21.01 -38.80
CA MET A 361 -2.57 -20.50 -38.33
C MET A 361 -2.42 -18.99 -38.26
N GLU A 362 -3.11 -18.26 -39.16
CA GLU A 362 -3.24 -16.82 -39.03
C GLU A 362 -3.93 -16.54 -37.69
N VAL A 363 -3.12 -16.12 -36.70
CA VAL A 363 -3.60 -15.70 -35.40
C VAL A 363 -4.41 -14.43 -35.63
N ASP A 364 -5.73 -14.49 -35.40
CA ASP A 364 -6.59 -13.31 -35.50
C ASP A 364 -6.18 -12.33 -34.37
N PRO A 365 -5.59 -11.16 -34.69
CA PRO A 365 -5.17 -10.20 -33.67
C PRO A 365 -6.37 -9.60 -32.91
N ASP A 366 -7.59 -9.79 -33.42
CA ASP A 366 -8.83 -9.39 -32.76
C ASP A 366 -9.48 -10.53 -31.94
N ASP A 367 -8.81 -11.69 -31.74
CA ASP A 367 -9.31 -12.75 -30.87
C ASP A 367 -9.48 -12.21 -29.44
N PRO A 368 -10.71 -12.22 -28.87
CA PRO A 368 -10.97 -11.73 -27.53
C PRO A 368 -10.05 -12.32 -26.46
N VAL A 369 -9.69 -13.60 -26.59
CA VAL A 369 -8.86 -14.28 -25.59
C VAL A 369 -7.44 -13.70 -25.59
N LEU A 370 -6.89 -13.42 -26.77
CA LEU A 370 -5.55 -12.83 -26.95
C LEU A 370 -5.47 -11.38 -26.50
N THR A 371 -6.60 -10.68 -26.40
CA THR A 371 -6.64 -9.30 -25.88
C THR A 371 -6.65 -9.22 -24.36
N THR A 372 -6.78 -10.34 -23.65
CA THR A 372 -6.92 -10.33 -22.19
C THR A 372 -5.65 -9.81 -21.51
N PRO A 373 -5.75 -8.84 -20.58
CA PRO A 373 -4.57 -8.35 -19.86
C PRO A 373 -3.88 -9.46 -19.06
N LEU A 374 -2.58 -9.26 -18.79
CA LEU A 374 -1.82 -10.18 -17.96
C LEU A 374 -2.46 -10.36 -16.57
N PRO A 375 -2.38 -11.57 -15.97
CA PRO A 375 -2.72 -11.80 -14.57
C PRO A 375 -1.99 -10.84 -13.65
N ARG A 376 -2.73 -10.30 -12.67
CA ARG A 376 -2.20 -9.32 -11.74
C ARG A 376 -3.11 -9.13 -10.54
N TYR A 377 -2.57 -8.52 -9.51
CA TYR A 377 -3.33 -8.01 -8.39
C TYR A 377 -3.05 -6.51 -8.21
N ASN A 378 -3.87 -5.86 -7.39
CA ASN A 378 -3.84 -4.41 -7.14
C ASN A 378 -3.88 -3.54 -8.41
N ALA A 379 -4.55 -4.04 -9.45
CA ALA A 379 -4.81 -3.28 -10.67
C ALA A 379 -5.69 -2.05 -10.38
N MET A 380 -5.36 -0.92 -10.99
CA MET A 380 -6.19 0.28 -10.90
C MET A 380 -7.38 0.16 -11.85
N LEU A 381 -8.60 0.25 -11.31
CA LEU A 381 -9.84 0.11 -12.09
C LEU A 381 -10.73 1.34 -12.00
N ALA A 382 -11.21 1.81 -13.16
CA ALA A 382 -12.26 2.81 -13.22
C ALA A 382 -13.27 2.48 -14.32
N VAL A 383 -14.57 2.66 -14.02
CA VAL A 383 -15.61 2.67 -15.06
C VAL A 383 -16.01 4.10 -15.36
N LEU A 384 -15.78 4.54 -16.59
CA LEU A 384 -16.32 5.78 -17.10
C LEU A 384 -17.45 5.45 -18.07
N ARG A 385 -18.68 5.82 -17.70
CA ARG A 385 -19.91 5.44 -18.41
C ARG A 385 -20.08 3.91 -18.54
N ASN A 386 -19.75 3.35 -19.70
CA ASN A 386 -19.85 1.92 -20.02
C ASN A 386 -18.48 1.30 -20.34
N THR A 387 -17.39 2.05 -20.15
CA THR A 387 -16.05 1.59 -20.47
C THR A 387 -15.28 1.36 -19.18
N LEU A 388 -14.85 0.13 -18.96
CA LEU A 388 -13.88 -0.24 -17.93
C LEU A 388 -12.48 0.13 -18.41
N PHE A 389 -11.68 0.71 -17.53
CA PHE A 389 -10.26 0.97 -17.71
C PHE A 389 -9.48 0.20 -16.65
N ILE A 390 -8.41 -0.46 -17.08
CA ILE A 390 -7.50 -1.26 -16.25
C ILE A 390 -6.10 -0.75 -16.49
N TYR A 391 -5.42 -0.31 -15.44
CA TYR A 391 -4.06 0.23 -15.54
C TYR A 391 -3.17 -0.36 -14.46
N GLY A 392 -1.93 -0.66 -14.83
CA GLY A 392 -0.86 -1.08 -13.93
C GLY A 392 -1.22 -2.29 -13.05
N GLY A 393 -0.72 -2.30 -11.81
CA GLY A 393 -0.83 -3.42 -10.88
C GLY A 393 0.46 -4.23 -10.81
N ILE A 394 0.41 -5.36 -10.10
CA ILE A 394 1.59 -6.15 -9.76
C ILE A 394 1.40 -7.60 -10.22
N PHE A 395 2.48 -8.18 -10.72
CA PHE A 395 2.61 -9.61 -11.00
C PHE A 395 3.88 -10.13 -10.33
N GLU A 396 3.87 -11.34 -9.81
CA GLU A 396 5.07 -11.97 -9.22
C GLU A 396 5.35 -13.29 -9.92
N LYS A 397 6.63 -13.61 -10.06
CA LYS A 397 7.09 -14.93 -10.50
C LYS A 397 8.37 -15.28 -9.72
N GLY A 398 8.35 -16.41 -9.02
CA GLY A 398 9.42 -16.77 -8.10
C GLY A 398 9.59 -15.71 -7.00
N SER A 399 10.82 -15.25 -6.80
CA SER A 399 11.15 -14.17 -5.84
C SER A 399 11.02 -12.76 -6.42
N ARG A 400 10.73 -12.62 -7.72
CA ARG A 400 10.71 -11.32 -8.40
C ARG A 400 9.31 -10.76 -8.53
N GLU A 401 9.20 -9.47 -8.21
CA GLU A 401 7.98 -8.68 -8.34
C GLU A 401 8.08 -7.73 -9.55
N TYR A 402 7.01 -7.66 -10.33
CA TYR A 402 6.91 -6.86 -11.54
C TYR A 402 5.78 -5.85 -11.41
N THR A 403 6.14 -4.56 -11.36
CA THR A 403 5.16 -3.47 -11.46
C THR A 403 4.81 -3.21 -12.94
N LEU A 404 3.54 -3.39 -13.29
CA LEU A 404 3.05 -3.28 -14.67
C LEU A 404 2.67 -1.84 -15.03
N ASP A 405 2.66 -1.53 -16.33
CA ASP A 405 2.25 -0.22 -16.90
C ASP A 405 1.41 -0.32 -18.16
N ASP A 406 0.92 -1.50 -18.50
CA ASP A 406 -0.05 -1.64 -19.57
C ASP A 406 -1.38 -1.01 -19.17
N PHE A 407 -2.04 -0.43 -20.17
CA PHE A 407 -3.30 0.28 -20.02
C PHE A 407 -4.31 -0.29 -21.00
N HIS A 408 -5.42 -0.80 -20.46
CA HIS A 408 -6.45 -1.50 -21.21
C HIS A 408 -7.82 -0.85 -21.01
N SER A 409 -8.68 -0.97 -22.02
CA SER A 409 -10.09 -0.62 -21.91
C SER A 409 -11.01 -1.72 -22.41
N LEU A 410 -12.23 -1.82 -21.85
CA LEU A 410 -13.25 -2.78 -22.24
C LEU A 410 -14.63 -2.11 -22.24
N GLN A 411 -15.37 -2.23 -23.35
CA GLN A 411 -16.77 -1.80 -23.43
C GLN A 411 -17.68 -2.84 -22.75
N LEU A 412 -18.22 -2.52 -21.59
CA LEU A 412 -18.96 -3.44 -20.71
C LEU A 412 -20.35 -3.82 -21.23
N ASP A 413 -20.94 -3.01 -22.11
CA ASP A 413 -22.20 -3.28 -22.77
C ASP A 413 -22.05 -4.27 -23.93
N LYS A 414 -20.92 -4.20 -24.64
CA LYS A 414 -20.58 -5.08 -25.75
C LYS A 414 -19.92 -6.37 -25.30
N MET A 415 -18.95 -6.28 -24.39
CA MET A 415 -18.13 -7.42 -23.93
C MET A 415 -17.43 -8.14 -25.08
N ASP A 416 -16.95 -7.41 -26.09
CA ASP A 416 -16.37 -8.01 -27.30
C ASP A 416 -14.90 -8.40 -27.08
N ARG A 417 -14.05 -7.41 -26.78
CA ARG A 417 -12.60 -7.58 -26.57
C ARG A 417 -12.05 -6.44 -25.72
N TYR A 418 -10.89 -6.67 -25.11
CA TYR A 418 -10.10 -5.58 -24.55
C TYR A 418 -9.39 -4.81 -25.66
N VAL A 419 -9.23 -3.51 -25.46
CA VAL A 419 -8.42 -2.63 -26.31
C VAL A 419 -7.21 -2.22 -25.51
N CYS A 420 -6.02 -2.65 -25.95
CA CYS A 420 -4.75 -2.21 -25.39
C CYS A 420 -4.49 -0.77 -25.85
N LEU A 421 -4.46 0.17 -24.90
CA LEU A 421 -4.14 1.58 -25.12
C LEU A 421 -2.64 1.83 -24.95
N LYS A 422 -1.99 1.08 -24.05
CA LYS A 422 -0.53 1.03 -23.90
C LYS A 422 -0.12 -0.42 -23.56
N PRO A 423 0.84 -1.02 -24.28
CA PRO A 423 1.40 -2.32 -23.91
C PRO A 423 2.36 -2.18 -22.72
N THR A 424 2.65 -3.30 -22.07
CA THR A 424 3.68 -3.34 -21.01
C THR A 424 5.06 -3.40 -21.65
N ASP A 425 6.00 -2.63 -21.12
CA ASP A 425 7.42 -2.72 -21.50
C ASP A 425 8.19 -3.71 -20.61
N VAL A 426 7.49 -4.34 -19.66
CA VAL A 426 8.07 -5.31 -18.74
C VAL A 426 8.26 -6.65 -19.44
N VAL A 427 9.51 -7.13 -19.47
CA VAL A 427 9.85 -8.47 -19.94
C VAL A 427 9.86 -9.41 -18.74
N ILE A 428 9.01 -10.42 -18.79
CA ILE A 428 8.94 -11.49 -17.78
C ILE A 428 9.66 -12.70 -18.39
N ASP A 429 10.79 -13.10 -17.82
CA ASP A 429 11.51 -14.26 -18.33
C ASP A 429 10.71 -15.55 -18.05
N GLU A 430 10.50 -16.35 -19.09
CA GLU A 430 9.80 -17.63 -18.98
C GLU A 430 10.70 -18.70 -18.30
N ASN A 431 12.03 -18.56 -18.35
CA ASN A 431 13.01 -19.57 -17.94
C ASN A 431 13.57 -19.42 -16.51
N ASP A 432 13.18 -18.40 -15.75
CA ASP A 432 13.53 -18.28 -14.31
C ASP A 432 12.70 -19.30 -13.48
N GLU A 433 12.99 -20.59 -13.65
CA GLU A 433 12.83 -21.57 -12.58
C GLU A 433 14.10 -21.49 -11.73
N SER A 434 13.94 -21.19 -10.45
CA SER A 434 15.01 -20.94 -9.49
C SER A 434 16.14 -21.98 -9.57
N SER A 435 17.35 -21.52 -9.88
CA SER A 435 18.57 -22.19 -9.43
C SER A 435 18.57 -22.08 -7.90
N SER A 436 18.18 -23.15 -7.21
CA SER A 436 18.57 -23.30 -5.82
C SER A 436 20.07 -23.51 -5.83
N ASP A 437 20.83 -22.49 -5.46
CA ASP A 437 22.21 -22.67 -5.05
C ASP A 437 22.15 -23.45 -3.73
N ASP A 438 22.17 -24.78 -3.86
CA ASP A 438 22.50 -25.72 -2.79
C ASP A 438 23.99 -25.49 -2.46
N ASP A 439 24.26 -24.57 -1.53
CA ASP A 439 25.55 -24.53 -0.85
C ASP A 439 25.57 -25.67 0.19
N ASP A 440 25.95 -26.86 -0.30
CA ASP A 440 26.44 -27.98 0.50
C ASP A 440 27.76 -27.53 1.18
N ASP A 441 27.69 -26.97 2.37
CA ASP A 441 28.83 -26.92 3.28
C ASP A 441 28.72 -28.09 4.28
N ASP A 442 29.27 -29.23 3.82
CA ASP A 442 29.79 -30.29 4.68
C ASP A 442 30.91 -29.70 5.56
N ASP A 443 30.68 -29.59 6.87
CA ASP A 443 31.76 -29.62 7.85
C ASP A 443 31.34 -30.54 9.01
N ASP A 444 31.74 -31.80 8.85
CA ASP A 444 32.01 -32.74 9.94
C ASP A 444 33.06 -32.11 10.86
N ASP A 445 32.77 -31.99 12.15
CA ASP A 445 33.77 -32.23 13.19
C ASP A 445 33.07 -32.63 14.49
N ASP A 446 33.10 -33.95 14.73
CA ASP A 446 32.88 -34.59 16.02
C ASP A 446 33.93 -34.13 17.04
N GLU A 447 33.53 -33.68 18.22
CA GLU A 447 34.19 -34.08 19.46
C GLU A 447 33.16 -34.23 20.59
N GLU A 448 32.94 -35.50 20.98
CA GLU A 448 32.37 -35.90 22.26
C GLU A 448 33.42 -35.68 23.37
N ASP A 449 33.03 -35.11 24.52
CA ASP A 449 33.15 -35.85 25.80
C ASP A 449 32.48 -35.14 26.99
N SER A 450 31.48 -35.83 27.53
CA SER A 450 31.29 -36.25 28.94
C SER A 450 31.81 -35.36 30.09
N ASP A 451 30.91 -34.83 30.94
CA ASP A 451 30.38 -35.50 32.14
C ASP A 451 29.77 -34.53 33.17
N GLU A 452 28.91 -35.14 33.98
CA GLU A 452 27.96 -34.65 34.99
C GLU A 452 28.56 -33.79 36.12
N ASP A 453 27.74 -32.91 36.70
CA ASP A 453 27.55 -32.92 38.16
C ASP A 453 26.24 -32.23 38.57
N ASP A 454 25.51 -32.98 39.38
CA ASP A 454 24.17 -32.78 39.90
C ASP A 454 24.27 -32.12 41.29
N PHE A 455 23.63 -30.97 41.55
CA PHE A 455 23.39 -30.51 42.92
C PHE A 455 22.07 -29.73 43.05
N ASP A 456 21.11 -30.45 43.64
CA ASP A 456 19.90 -29.99 44.32
C ASP A 456 20.27 -29.24 45.62
N ASP A 457 19.64 -28.09 45.87
CA ASP A 457 19.10 -27.78 47.21
C ASP A 457 18.04 -26.68 47.12
N GLY A 458 16.89 -26.93 47.75
CA GLY A 458 15.78 -25.99 47.87
C GLY A 458 15.78 -25.28 49.22
N ALA A 459 15.27 -24.05 49.28
CA ALA A 459 14.48 -23.53 50.42
C ALA A 459 14.02 -22.08 50.21
N THR A 460 12.70 -21.94 50.03
CA THR A 460 11.76 -21.04 50.74
C THR A 460 12.17 -19.68 51.36
N LEU A 461 11.33 -18.68 51.00
CA LEU A 461 10.70 -17.60 51.79
C LEU A 461 11.56 -16.44 52.31
N VAL A 462 11.21 -15.19 51.95
CA VAL A 462 10.30 -14.32 52.74
C VAL A 462 9.92 -13.04 51.97
N GLU A 463 8.63 -12.70 52.01
CA GLU A 463 8.10 -11.34 51.80
C GLU A 463 8.37 -10.50 53.06
N GLU A 464 8.62 -9.19 52.91
CA GLU A 464 8.06 -8.19 53.82
C GLU A 464 8.13 -6.76 53.28
N GLU A 465 7.09 -5.99 53.63
CA GLU A 465 6.70 -4.66 53.18
C GLU A 465 7.61 -3.52 53.67
N MET A 466 7.65 -2.38 52.94
CA MET A 466 7.91 -1.07 53.56
C MET A 466 7.02 0.05 52.99
N VAL A 467 6.00 0.38 53.77
CA VAL A 467 5.48 1.69 54.23
C VAL A 467 5.73 2.96 53.39
N LYS A 468 4.62 3.64 53.09
CA LYS A 468 4.50 5.04 52.63
C LYS A 468 4.77 6.04 53.76
N ASP A 469 5.44 7.15 53.46
CA ASP A 469 5.02 8.46 54.00
C ASP A 469 5.43 9.66 53.12
N LYS A 470 4.68 10.76 53.33
CA LYS A 470 4.46 11.90 52.42
C LYS A 470 5.26 13.18 52.76
N LEU A 471 5.62 13.93 51.69
CA LEU A 471 5.67 15.40 51.50
C LEU A 471 6.83 16.23 52.13
N PRO A 472 7.17 17.46 51.64
CA PRO A 472 6.43 18.31 50.68
C PRO A 472 7.24 18.94 49.52
N ALA A 473 6.48 19.56 48.61
CA ALA A 473 6.93 20.38 47.48
C ALA A 473 7.58 21.71 47.90
N LYS A 474 8.53 22.17 47.08
CA LYS A 474 8.84 23.60 46.83
C LYS A 474 9.25 23.78 45.37
N GLU A 475 8.53 24.68 44.70
CA GLU A 475 8.85 25.28 43.42
C GLU A 475 10.08 26.19 43.57
N GLU A 476 11.05 26.07 42.66
CA GLU A 476 11.93 27.17 42.28
C GLU A 476 12.10 27.14 40.76
N ASP A 477 11.57 28.17 40.11
CA ASP A 477 11.71 28.49 38.69
C ASP A 477 13.18 28.73 38.34
N LEU A 478 13.70 28.00 37.35
CA LEU A 478 14.92 28.37 36.63
C LEU A 478 14.61 28.41 35.13
N ALA A 479 14.31 29.61 34.66
CA ALA A 479 14.28 29.95 33.25
C ALA A 479 15.70 29.87 32.67
N ILE A 480 15.93 28.94 31.74
CA ILE A 480 17.10 28.96 30.87
C ILE A 480 16.65 29.58 29.55
N VAL A 481 17.23 30.74 29.26
CA VAL A 481 17.06 31.48 28.01
C VAL A 481 18.07 30.87 27.02
N GLU A 482 17.60 30.12 26.02
CA GLU A 482 18.43 29.75 24.87
C GLU A 482 18.50 30.93 23.91
N GLU A 483 19.66 31.58 23.89
CA GLU A 483 20.01 32.62 22.93
C GLU A 483 20.32 31.95 21.57
N ALA A 484 19.42 32.09 20.62
CA ALA A 484 19.66 31.73 19.23
C ALA A 484 20.62 32.74 18.60
N VAL A 485 21.87 32.33 18.37
CA VAL A 485 22.82 33.06 17.52
C VAL A 485 22.73 32.50 16.12
N GLU A 486 22.05 33.25 15.25
CA GLU A 486 21.92 32.95 13.83
C GLU A 486 23.12 33.57 13.09
N GLU A 487 24.19 32.79 12.90
CA GLU A 487 25.26 33.14 11.94
C GLU A 487 24.94 32.52 10.58
N GLY A 488 24.46 33.35 9.66
CA GLY A 488 24.27 33.00 8.26
C GLY A 488 25.62 32.86 7.55
N ILE A 489 26.02 31.61 7.28
CA ILE A 489 27.04 31.28 6.28
C ILE A 489 26.29 30.84 5.03
N ALA A 490 26.52 31.53 3.91
CA ALA A 490 26.03 31.11 2.60
C ALA A 490 26.74 29.80 2.20
N ILE A 491 26.01 28.69 2.19
CA ILE A 491 26.52 27.38 1.79
C ILE A 491 26.00 27.06 0.38
N ASP A 492 26.94 26.66 -0.50
CA ASP A 492 26.78 26.40 -1.93
C ASP A 492 25.72 25.33 -2.26
N GLU A 493 24.88 25.55 -3.28
CA GLU A 493 23.77 24.65 -3.67
C GLU A 493 24.24 23.22 -3.98
N GLU A 494 25.48 23.05 -4.44
CA GLU A 494 26.09 21.76 -4.79
C GLU A 494 26.37 20.89 -3.55
N THR A 495 26.61 21.50 -2.38
CA THR A 495 26.84 20.78 -1.12
C THR A 495 25.55 20.29 -0.44
N ASN A 496 24.41 20.94 -0.74
CA ASN A 496 23.10 20.59 -0.17
C ASN A 496 22.56 19.30 -0.81
N ALA A 497 22.78 19.11 -2.11
CA ALA A 497 22.42 17.90 -2.83
C ALA A 497 23.22 16.67 -2.35
N ASP A 498 24.52 16.82 -2.10
CA ASP A 498 25.38 15.74 -1.56
C ASP A 498 25.00 15.37 -0.12
N LEU A 499 24.73 16.36 0.74
CA LEU A 499 24.23 16.13 2.10
C LEU A 499 22.88 15.40 2.10
N ARG A 500 21.97 15.78 1.21
CA ARG A 500 20.66 15.14 1.07
C ARG A 500 20.75 13.73 0.52
N LEU A 501 21.70 13.46 -0.39
CA LEU A 501 21.99 12.11 -0.88
C LEU A 501 22.56 11.23 0.24
N ARG A 502 23.52 11.74 1.03
CA ARG A 502 24.07 11.06 2.21
C ARG A 502 23.00 10.79 3.27
N ALA A 503 22.10 11.74 3.52
CA ALA A 503 20.95 11.58 4.42
C ALA A 503 19.97 10.50 3.91
N THR A 504 19.69 10.49 2.62
CA THR A 504 18.83 9.47 1.98
C THR A 504 19.45 8.08 2.08
N ASN A 505 20.76 7.97 1.83
CA ASN A 505 21.50 6.73 2.00
C ASN A 505 21.54 6.29 3.47
N PHE A 506 21.78 7.21 4.40
CA PHE A 506 21.82 6.95 5.83
C PHE A 506 20.50 6.34 6.38
N MET A 507 19.35 6.82 5.90
CA MET A 507 18.05 6.22 6.23
C MET A 507 17.93 4.75 5.76
N GLY A 508 18.64 4.36 4.70
CA GLY A 508 18.72 2.97 4.23
C GLY A 508 19.71 2.12 5.02
N VAL A 509 20.83 2.70 5.45
CA VAL A 509 21.96 2.02 6.12
C VAL A 509 21.62 1.53 7.53
N ALA A 510 20.63 2.13 8.19
CA ALA A 510 20.20 1.72 9.54
C ALA A 510 19.62 0.28 9.60
N LYS A 511 19.35 -0.36 8.46
CA LYS A 511 18.76 -1.72 8.39
C LYS A 511 19.43 -2.64 7.36
N ASP A 512 20.67 -2.35 6.96
CA ASP A 512 21.45 -3.26 6.13
C ASP A 512 21.90 -4.47 6.97
N THR A 513 21.44 -5.67 6.61
CA THR A 513 21.71 -6.94 7.31
C THR A 513 23.14 -7.45 7.10
N THR A 514 23.91 -6.81 6.21
CA THR A 514 25.33 -7.12 5.99
C THR A 514 26.26 -6.38 6.96
N ARG A 515 25.71 -5.55 7.86
CA ARG A 515 26.47 -4.75 8.81
C ARG A 515 26.93 -5.56 10.01
N SER A 516 28.14 -5.30 10.46
CA SER A 516 28.65 -5.87 11.71
C SER A 516 27.84 -5.37 12.91
N ALA A 517 27.78 -6.17 13.98
CA ALA A 517 27.14 -5.76 15.24
C ALA A 517 27.76 -4.48 15.82
N GLU A 518 29.06 -4.24 15.55
CA GLU A 518 29.77 -3.02 15.94
C GLU A 518 29.30 -1.78 15.19
N ASP A 519 29.00 -1.91 13.89
CA ASP A 519 28.50 -0.79 13.09
C ASP A 519 27.10 -0.38 13.55
N VAL A 520 26.25 -1.36 13.87
CA VAL A 520 24.87 -1.12 14.33
C VAL A 520 24.86 -0.37 15.67
N ILE A 521 25.70 -0.78 16.62
CA ILE A 521 25.73 -0.17 17.95
C ILE A 521 26.44 1.20 17.97
N SER A 522 27.38 1.44 17.04
CA SER A 522 28.19 2.67 16.97
C SER A 522 27.60 3.77 16.09
N THR A 523 26.50 3.53 15.39
CA THR A 523 25.86 4.49 14.47
C THR A 523 24.57 5.05 15.08
N PRO A 524 24.42 6.38 15.27
CA PRO A 524 23.19 7.01 15.78
C PRO A 524 21.96 6.73 14.91
N LEU A 525 20.75 6.77 15.48
CA LEU A 525 19.49 6.62 14.74
C LEU A 525 18.83 7.98 14.45
N PRO A 526 18.04 8.11 13.37
CA PRO A 526 17.19 9.29 13.13
C PRO A 526 16.25 9.57 14.31
N GLY A 527 16.21 10.81 14.81
CA GLY A 527 15.40 11.22 15.97
C GLY A 527 15.99 10.83 17.33
N GLU A 528 17.18 10.21 17.38
CA GLU A 528 17.88 9.84 18.61
C GLU A 528 18.65 11.04 19.17
N THR A 529 18.41 11.40 20.43
CA THR A 529 19.26 12.39 21.13
C THR A 529 20.60 11.75 21.50
N LEU A 530 21.65 12.56 21.64
CA LEU A 530 22.95 12.10 22.16
C LEU A 530 22.82 11.25 23.45
N ALA A 531 21.93 11.66 24.36
CA ALA A 531 21.69 10.94 25.61
C ALA A 531 21.12 9.53 25.36
N MET A 532 20.21 9.39 24.38
CA MET A 532 19.64 8.10 23.98
C MET A 532 20.68 7.23 23.27
N PHE A 533 21.45 7.82 22.35
CA PHE A 533 22.54 7.15 21.63
C PHE A 533 23.57 6.57 22.60
N TYR A 534 24.04 7.37 23.54
CA TYR A 534 24.99 6.90 24.54
C TYR A 534 24.39 5.86 25.46
N ALA A 535 23.12 6.01 25.89
CA ALA A 535 22.48 5.04 26.77
C ALA A 535 22.45 3.62 26.19
N ARG A 536 22.17 3.47 24.88
CA ARG A 536 22.18 2.15 24.23
C ARG A 536 23.57 1.63 23.83
N SER A 537 24.53 2.52 23.61
CA SER A 537 25.88 2.17 23.13
C SER A 537 26.96 2.23 24.22
N ARG A 538 26.55 2.50 25.47
CA ARG A 538 27.43 2.73 26.62
C ARG A 538 28.48 1.63 26.81
N GLU A 539 28.06 0.37 26.72
CA GLU A 539 28.92 -0.79 26.94
C GLU A 539 29.94 -0.95 25.81
N TYR A 540 29.54 -0.72 24.56
CA TYR A 540 30.44 -0.72 23.40
C TYR A 540 31.52 0.36 23.51
N TRP A 541 31.13 1.61 23.82
CA TRP A 541 32.12 2.69 23.93
C TRP A 541 33.02 2.56 25.14
N ALA A 542 32.52 1.99 26.24
CA ALA A 542 33.37 1.65 27.39
C ALA A 542 34.39 0.56 27.02
N GLN A 543 33.97 -0.49 26.32
CA GLN A 543 34.88 -1.57 25.88
C GLN A 543 35.95 -1.04 24.92
N LYS A 544 35.56 -0.23 23.93
CA LYS A 544 36.49 0.36 22.94
C LYS A 544 37.58 1.23 23.59
N VAL A 545 37.25 1.98 24.63
CA VAL A 545 38.21 2.78 25.39
C VAL A 545 39.11 1.91 26.27
N TYR A 546 38.56 0.84 26.85
CA TYR A 546 39.33 -0.12 27.64
C TYR A 546 40.40 -0.81 26.77
N ASP A 547 40.02 -1.30 25.60
CA ASP A 547 40.91 -1.99 24.66
C ASP A 547 42.03 -1.07 24.14
N SER A 548 41.78 0.24 24.11
CA SER A 548 42.75 1.22 23.61
C SER A 548 43.74 1.72 24.67
N ASN A 549 43.37 1.75 25.96
CA ASN A 549 44.13 2.47 26.99
C ASN A 549 44.23 1.80 28.39
N ASP A 550 43.64 0.61 28.63
CA ASP A 550 43.62 -0.12 29.92
C ASP A 550 43.18 0.76 31.13
N ILE A 551 42.26 1.70 30.87
CA ILE A 551 41.70 2.63 31.87
C ILE A 551 40.49 1.98 32.55
N ARG A 552 40.36 2.11 33.88
CA ARG A 552 39.30 1.44 34.67
C ARG A 552 38.44 2.41 35.48
N GLY A 553 37.23 1.97 35.83
CA GLY A 553 36.35 2.67 36.77
C GLY A 553 35.66 3.90 36.17
N LYS A 554 35.41 4.94 36.98
CA LYS A 554 34.63 6.13 36.57
C LYS A 554 35.22 6.88 35.37
N GLU A 555 36.54 6.81 35.20
CA GLU A 555 37.24 7.48 34.10
C GLU A 555 36.99 6.80 32.75
N LEU A 556 36.79 5.48 32.75
CA LEU A 556 36.41 4.69 31.57
C LEU A 556 35.09 5.17 30.95
N HIS A 557 34.06 5.32 31.79
CA HIS A 557 32.74 5.77 31.31
C HIS A 557 32.77 7.22 30.82
N ARG A 558 33.55 8.10 31.45
CA ARG A 558 33.71 9.50 31.02
C ARG A 558 34.36 9.61 29.64
N LEU A 559 35.40 8.81 29.40
CA LEU A 559 36.07 8.75 28.11
C LEU A 559 35.18 8.06 27.06
N GLY A 560 34.47 6.98 27.42
CA GLY A 560 33.50 6.34 26.54
C GLY A 560 32.38 7.29 26.09
N PHE A 561 31.90 8.17 26.97
CA PHE A 561 30.95 9.23 26.60
C PHE A 561 31.56 10.24 25.62
N SER A 562 32.83 10.61 25.81
CA SER A 562 33.51 11.57 24.94
C SER A 562 33.68 11.00 23.52
N VAL A 563 34.02 9.71 23.39
CA VAL A 563 34.13 9.05 22.08
C VAL A 563 32.76 8.88 21.42
N ALA A 564 31.72 8.57 22.18
CA ALA A 564 30.34 8.52 21.67
C ALA A 564 29.86 9.89 21.19
N GLN A 565 30.21 10.97 21.91
CA GLN A 565 29.91 12.35 21.53
C GLN A 565 30.54 12.72 20.19
N GLU A 566 31.84 12.45 20.02
CA GLU A 566 32.56 12.72 18.78
C GLU A 566 31.91 11.99 17.60
N ARG A 567 31.54 10.71 17.80
CA ARG A 567 30.82 9.94 16.79
C ARG A 567 29.44 10.52 16.48
N TYR A 568 28.70 10.97 17.49
CA TYR A 568 27.39 11.57 17.29
C TYR A 568 27.48 12.90 16.53
N ASP A 569 28.49 13.73 16.82
CA ASP A 569 28.70 15.02 16.14
C ASP A 569 29.07 14.84 14.67
N GLU A 570 29.73 13.74 14.29
CA GLU A 570 30.00 13.37 12.90
C GLU A 570 28.69 13.15 12.09
N TYR A 571 27.69 12.51 12.70
CA TYR A 571 26.39 12.24 12.07
C TYR A 571 25.39 13.37 12.20
N LYS A 572 25.63 14.37 13.06
CA LYS A 572 24.70 15.46 13.35
C LYS A 572 24.23 16.25 12.12
N PRO A 573 25.08 16.58 11.12
CA PRO A 573 24.62 17.24 9.89
C PRO A 573 23.68 16.34 9.06
N ILE A 574 23.97 15.03 9.03
CA ILE A 574 23.17 14.03 8.31
C ILE A 574 21.82 13.84 8.99
N LEU A 575 21.81 13.71 10.33
CA LEU A 575 20.59 13.56 11.12
C LEU A 575 19.65 14.76 10.96
N LYS A 576 20.18 15.99 10.95
CA LYS A 576 19.37 17.20 10.69
C LYS A 576 18.74 17.22 9.31
N GLU A 577 19.46 16.79 8.27
CA GLU A 577 18.90 16.72 6.93
C GLU A 577 17.88 15.57 6.80
N VAL A 578 18.09 14.45 7.51
CA VAL A 578 17.08 13.39 7.65
C VAL A 578 15.82 13.91 8.32
N GLU A 579 15.93 14.63 9.44
CA GLU A 579 14.79 15.27 10.12
C GLU A 579 14.03 16.22 9.19
N LYS A 580 14.75 16.98 8.35
CA LYS A 580 14.13 17.85 7.34
C LYS A 580 13.39 17.05 6.26
N ILE A 581 13.97 15.97 5.74
CA ILE A 581 13.31 15.07 4.78
C ILE A 581 12.04 14.44 5.39
N LEU A 582 12.12 14.00 6.65
CA LEU A 582 11.00 13.42 7.37
C LEU A 582 9.91 14.46 7.68
N ALA A 583 10.28 15.69 8.02
CA ALA A 583 9.35 16.81 8.22
C ALA A 583 8.66 17.25 6.92
N GLU A 584 9.38 17.28 5.79
CA GLU A 584 8.81 17.49 4.45
C GLU A 584 7.83 16.36 4.07
N ALA A 585 8.07 15.15 4.55
CA ALA A 585 7.15 14.02 4.47
C ALA A 585 6.03 14.04 5.54
N GLY A 586 5.96 15.07 6.40
CA GLY A 586 4.85 15.30 7.33
C GLY A 586 4.93 14.57 8.68
N LEU A 587 6.11 14.06 9.08
CA LEU A 587 6.36 13.53 10.42
C LEU A 587 6.55 14.65 11.46
N ASP A 588 6.00 14.47 12.67
CA ASP A 588 6.27 15.35 13.81
C ASP A 588 7.45 14.83 14.67
N GLU A 589 8.07 15.72 15.46
CA GLU A 589 9.26 15.38 16.26
C GLU A 589 9.00 14.33 17.35
N GLU A 590 7.75 14.17 17.78
CA GLU A 590 7.35 13.22 18.82
C GLU A 590 7.27 11.80 18.24
N GLU A 591 6.74 11.65 17.02
CA GLU A 591 6.69 10.40 16.28
C GLU A 591 8.09 9.89 15.86
N MET A 592 9.01 10.81 15.52
CA MET A 592 10.41 10.46 15.24
C MET A 592 11.14 9.92 16.48
N ARG A 593 10.95 10.57 17.65
CA ARG A 593 11.54 10.12 18.92
C ARG A 593 11.01 8.76 19.38
N ASN A 594 9.71 8.53 19.21
CA ASN A 594 9.10 7.24 19.56
C ASN A 594 9.61 6.09 18.68
N SER A 595 9.92 6.36 17.41
CA SER A 595 10.49 5.38 16.48
C SER A 595 11.95 5.05 16.82
N ALA A 596 12.74 6.05 17.20
CA ALA A 596 14.13 5.86 17.64
C ALA A 596 14.24 5.03 18.93
N ALA A 597 13.27 5.18 19.85
CA ALA A 597 13.23 4.43 21.11
C ALA A 597 12.93 2.93 20.94
N ALA A 598 12.39 2.49 19.79
CA ALA A 598 11.96 1.11 19.56
C ALA A 598 13.07 0.17 19.06
N GLY A 599 14.24 0.69 18.66
CA GLY A 599 15.38 -0.09 18.18
C GLY A 599 15.18 -0.74 16.79
N PRO A 600 16.24 -1.31 16.18
CA PRO A 600 16.16 -1.97 14.89
C PRO A 600 15.58 -3.39 15.04
N ALA A 601 14.34 -3.60 14.56
CA ALA A 601 13.72 -4.92 14.48
C ALA A 601 14.12 -5.64 13.18
N ALA A 602 14.52 -6.91 13.29
CA ALA A 602 14.75 -7.82 12.17
C ALA A 602 13.41 -8.18 11.49
N GLY A 603 13.21 -7.71 10.25
CA GLY A 603 12.04 -8.04 9.44
C GLY A 603 12.25 -9.37 8.69
N GLY A 604 11.30 -10.29 8.82
CA GLY A 604 11.33 -11.58 8.13
C GLY A 604 11.19 -11.46 6.61
N VAL A 605 12.07 -12.17 5.91
CA VAL A 605 12.11 -12.36 4.46
C VAL A 605 11.04 -13.39 4.06
N GLY A 606 10.28 -13.14 2.98
CA GLY A 606 9.54 -14.22 2.29
C GLY A 606 8.04 -14.01 2.00
N GLN A 607 7.41 -12.89 2.35
CA GLN A 607 6.03 -12.61 1.90
C GLN A 607 5.92 -11.22 1.27
N SER A 608 5.46 -11.18 0.01
CA SER A 608 5.20 -9.92 -0.69
C SER A 608 4.29 -9.01 0.14
N ARG A 609 4.79 -7.80 0.39
CA ARG A 609 4.12 -6.79 1.23
C ARG A 609 2.87 -6.22 0.57
N ASN A 610 2.79 -6.31 -0.75
CA ASN A 610 1.69 -5.81 -1.56
C ASN A 610 0.40 -6.64 -1.43
N ARG A 611 0.50 -7.80 -0.79
CA ARG A 611 -0.66 -8.64 -0.44
C ARG A 611 -1.55 -8.02 0.65
N ARG A 612 -1.12 -6.90 1.26
CA ARG A 612 -1.72 -6.25 2.45
C ARG A 612 -2.87 -5.31 2.12
#